data_AF-A0AAW0GK18-F1
#
_entry.id   AF-A0AAW0GK18-F1
#
_cell.length_a   1.000
_cell.length_b   1.000
_cell.length_c   1.000
_cell.angle_alpha   90.00
_cell.angle_beta   90.00
_cell.angle_gamma   90.00
#
_symmetry.space_group_name_H-M   'P 1'
#
loop_
_entity.id
_entity.type
_entity.pdbx_description
1 polymer ?
#
loop_
_entity_poly.entity_id
_entity_poly.type
_entity_poly.pdbx_seq_one_letter_code
_entity_poly.pdbx_strand_id
1 'polypeptide(L)'
;MGVYIIYSLPSTTGVDDNRRVDSNTSFSCNDHAVVHGEQKCSWKKSTTDSLPDINTPRKVGILFPNVSESGGIPSLVATFIPALGNFESPASSNSPKSKTTDSKRHLLRIGSCVREKWGKVWEVGPRRDGLIKPALNIPSIHTTEMSSSSVTSLYTNKPVIKADLPGKTVMVMGANTGIGYETAKHLATMQPSKVIITARNEEKAAATVSNLQKDTGFQNIEGRVVELTKFASVLEFVDKFNKDGDDLDILIVNAGVIAAQFIQTQDGWEETVQINHLSNSLVSLLLLPRLAESAKKHSSLSRLVIVSSGVHEWVDLAAQKTGPNVLEYLNTPASFEDKRYPTTKLLNMLFTRALAAHLEPTSNIIVNTVTPGLCRSDLARNLPPNPRLEAQLPLARSSEEGSRQLIWAAIGPENATAEEAKKLHGQYVHNTEIKQPSEWTISDEGKVVQEKVWNETVEILSKVSPSLKDVIKTLVL
;
A
#
# COMPACT_ATOMS: atom_id res chain seq x y z
N MET A 1 -6.26 -34.70 -0.32
CA MET A 1 -6.25 -34.69 1.16
C MET A 1 -6.60 -33.29 1.61
N GLY A 2 -7.73 -33.10 2.27
CA GLY A 2 -8.07 -31.83 2.92
C GLY A 2 -7.62 -31.85 4.37
N VAL A 3 -7.04 -30.76 4.85
CA VAL A 3 -6.66 -30.58 6.27
C VAL A 3 -7.72 -29.72 6.93
N TYR A 4 -8.48 -30.28 7.86
CA TYR A 4 -9.37 -29.53 8.74
C TYR A 4 -8.59 -29.02 9.95
N ILE A 5 -8.61 -27.72 10.21
CA ILE A 5 -8.06 -27.13 11.43
C ILE A 5 -9.21 -27.03 12.44
N ILE A 6 -9.13 -27.81 13.52
CA ILE A 6 -10.06 -27.74 14.65
C ILE A 6 -9.48 -26.74 15.66
N TYR A 7 -10.20 -25.64 15.91
CA TYR A 7 -9.89 -24.74 17.02
C TYR A 7 -10.46 -25.31 18.32
N SER A 8 -9.58 -25.57 19.29
CA SER A 8 -9.97 -25.85 20.67
C SER A 8 -9.98 -24.54 21.46
N LEU A 9 -11.10 -24.20 22.09
CA LEU A 9 -11.19 -23.07 23.02
C LEU A 9 -10.68 -23.51 24.41
N PRO A 10 -9.81 -22.72 25.08
CA PRO A 10 -9.39 -23.03 26.44
C PRO A 10 -10.57 -22.97 27.41
N SER A 11 -10.80 -24.04 28.15
CA SER A 11 -11.76 -24.07 29.25
C SER A 11 -11.25 -23.24 30.43
N THR A 12 -11.84 -22.09 30.71
CA THR A 12 -11.61 -21.37 31.96
C THR A 12 -12.32 -22.08 33.11
N THR A 13 -11.54 -22.75 33.96
CA THR A 13 -12.03 -23.34 35.21
C THR A 13 -12.40 -22.24 36.20
N GLY A 14 -13.69 -21.93 36.31
CA GLY A 14 -14.28 -21.19 37.42
C GLY A 14 -15.30 -22.09 38.09
N VAL A 15 -15.05 -22.46 39.35
CA VAL A 15 -15.93 -23.32 40.14
C VAL A 15 -17.11 -22.49 40.63
N ASP A 16 -18.33 -22.89 40.26
CA ASP A 16 -19.51 -22.72 41.10
C ASP A 16 -20.50 -23.86 40.82
N ASP A 17 -21.23 -24.29 41.85
CA ASP A 17 -21.71 -25.67 41.97
C ASP A 17 -23.11 -25.94 41.36
N ASN A 18 -23.44 -27.23 41.20
CA ASN A 18 -24.77 -27.79 40.87
C ASN A 18 -25.40 -27.53 39.48
N ARG A 19 -25.11 -28.44 38.52
CA ARG A 19 -26.15 -29.15 37.74
C ARG A 19 -25.61 -30.36 36.95
N ARG A 20 -26.10 -31.57 37.23
CA ARG A 20 -26.03 -32.73 36.32
C ARG A 20 -27.15 -32.65 35.29
N VAL A 21 -26.85 -32.76 33.99
CA VAL A 21 -27.79 -33.32 32.98
C VAL A 21 -27.02 -34.03 31.85
N ASP A 22 -27.23 -35.34 31.77
CA ASP A 22 -27.16 -36.33 30.69
C ASP A 22 -26.42 -36.07 29.35
N SER A 23 -25.51 -36.99 29.04
CA SER A 23 -24.95 -37.23 27.70
C SER A 23 -25.84 -38.16 26.88
N ASN A 24 -26.59 -37.63 25.90
CA ASN A 24 -27.22 -38.43 24.84
C ASN A 24 -27.51 -37.61 23.57
N THR A 25 -26.51 -37.50 22.69
CA THR A 25 -26.69 -37.09 21.29
C THR A 25 -25.62 -37.78 20.45
N SER A 26 -26.03 -38.51 19.41
CA SER A 26 -25.12 -39.16 18.48
C SER A 26 -25.34 -38.66 17.05
N PHE A 27 -24.24 -38.59 16.30
CA PHE A 27 -24.21 -38.15 14.91
C PHE A 27 -23.85 -39.35 14.05
N SER A 28 -24.62 -39.62 12.99
CA SER A 28 -24.26 -40.61 11.98
C SER A 28 -24.61 -40.12 10.57
N CYS A 29 -23.82 -40.57 9.61
CA CYS A 29 -24.05 -40.41 8.18
C CYS A 29 -24.13 -41.82 7.57
N ASN A 30 -24.96 -42.03 6.55
CA ASN A 30 -25.06 -43.32 5.85
C ASN A 30 -24.08 -43.37 4.67
N ASP A 31 -23.22 -44.38 4.62
CA ASP A 31 -22.18 -44.51 3.58
C ASP A 31 -22.71 -44.99 2.20
N HIS A 32 -24.02 -45.19 2.05
CA HIS A 32 -24.66 -45.69 0.82
C HIS A 32 -25.86 -44.84 0.37
N ALA A 33 -25.63 -43.54 0.11
CA ALA A 33 -26.48 -42.72 -0.75
C ALA A 33 -25.73 -41.48 -1.28
N VAL A 34 -25.13 -41.57 -2.47
CA VAL A 34 -24.59 -40.41 -3.20
C VAL A 34 -25.31 -40.26 -4.53
N VAL A 35 -26.17 -39.25 -4.63
CA VAL A 35 -26.75 -38.78 -5.89
C VAL A 35 -26.74 -37.25 -5.84
N HIS A 36 -26.15 -36.60 -6.85
CA HIS A 36 -25.98 -35.14 -6.96
C HIS A 36 -25.20 -34.42 -5.84
N GLY A 37 -24.11 -35.03 -5.34
CA GLY A 37 -22.98 -34.28 -4.77
C GLY A 37 -23.13 -33.67 -3.37
N GLU A 38 -24.30 -33.73 -2.74
CA GLU A 38 -24.49 -33.31 -1.35
C GLU A 38 -24.57 -34.51 -0.39
N GLN A 39 -23.75 -34.51 0.66
CA GLN A 39 -23.79 -35.53 1.71
C GLN A 39 -24.74 -35.08 2.83
N LYS A 40 -25.96 -35.64 2.89
CA LYS A 40 -26.94 -35.33 3.94
C LYS A 40 -26.65 -36.11 5.23
N CYS A 41 -26.16 -35.43 6.26
CA CYS A 41 -26.10 -35.96 7.62
C CYS A 41 -27.19 -35.29 8.49
N SER A 42 -27.75 -36.03 9.44
CA SER A 42 -28.89 -35.57 10.25
C SER A 42 -28.75 -36.01 11.71
N TRP A 43 -29.00 -35.09 12.65
CA TRP A 43 -29.12 -35.42 14.06
C TRP A 43 -30.44 -36.16 14.32
N LYS A 44 -30.38 -37.40 14.83
CA LYS A 44 -31.55 -38.11 15.34
C LYS A 44 -31.67 -37.90 16.84
N LYS A 45 -32.74 -37.22 17.26
CA LYS A 45 -33.23 -37.25 18.64
C LYS A 45 -34.31 -38.33 18.73
N SER A 46 -34.26 -39.21 19.72
CA SER A 46 -35.32 -40.21 19.93
C SER A 46 -36.63 -39.49 20.27
N THR A 47 -37.68 -39.77 19.49
CA THR A 47 -38.98 -39.10 19.58
C THR A 47 -39.86 -39.72 20.66
N THR A 48 -40.50 -38.86 21.46
CA THR A 48 -41.86 -39.13 22.01
C THR A 48 -42.75 -37.92 21.74
N ASP A 49 -43.63 -38.13 20.75
CA ASP A 49 -44.99 -37.59 20.54
C ASP A 49 -45.33 -36.09 20.44
N SER A 50 -46.21 -35.87 19.44
CA SER A 50 -47.23 -34.81 19.25
C SER A 50 -46.84 -33.42 18.69
N LEU A 51 -47.38 -33.21 17.48
CA LEU A 51 -47.54 -31.98 16.67
C LEU A 51 -48.76 -31.15 17.17
N PRO A 52 -48.95 -29.85 16.82
CA PRO A 52 -49.14 -29.39 15.43
C PRO A 52 -48.56 -28.02 15.01
N ASP A 53 -48.65 -27.78 13.70
CA ASP A 53 -48.16 -26.62 12.93
C ASP A 53 -48.77 -25.25 13.29
N ILE A 54 -47.93 -24.20 13.28
CA ILE A 54 -48.31 -22.85 12.80
C ILE A 54 -47.14 -22.24 12.01
N ASN A 55 -47.39 -21.89 10.74
CA ASN A 55 -46.48 -21.11 9.89
C ASN A 55 -46.47 -19.63 10.26
N THR A 56 -45.36 -19.09 10.79
CA THR A 56 -45.01 -17.66 10.71
C THR A 56 -43.49 -17.43 10.79
N PRO A 57 -42.87 -16.66 9.87
CA PRO A 57 -41.45 -16.29 9.99
C PRO A 57 -41.27 -15.17 11.03
N ARG A 58 -40.65 -15.49 12.18
CA ARG A 58 -40.30 -14.48 13.19
C ARG A 58 -38.98 -13.79 12.85
N LYS A 59 -39.00 -12.46 12.75
CA LYS A 59 -37.80 -11.62 12.77
C LYS A 59 -37.07 -11.77 14.11
N VAL A 60 -35.74 -11.85 14.09
CA VAL A 60 -34.89 -11.60 15.26
C VAL A 60 -34.05 -10.37 14.95
N GLY A 61 -34.39 -9.25 15.59
CA GLY A 61 -33.54 -8.06 15.62
C GLY A 61 -32.53 -8.18 16.76
N ILE A 62 -31.31 -7.69 16.54
CA ILE A 62 -30.29 -7.59 17.59
C ILE A 62 -30.35 -6.17 18.16
N LEU A 63 -30.59 -6.07 19.47
CA LEU A 63 -30.59 -4.80 20.22
C LEU A 63 -29.16 -4.34 20.51
N PHE A 64 -28.88 -3.07 20.26
CA PHE A 64 -27.75 -2.36 20.86
C PHE A 64 -28.15 -1.81 22.23
N PRO A 65 -27.31 -1.95 23.28
CA PRO A 65 -27.48 -1.19 24.50
C PRO A 65 -26.87 0.22 24.33
N ASN A 66 -27.70 1.25 24.49
CA ASN A 66 -27.22 2.60 24.82
C ASN A 66 -26.85 2.65 26.30
N VAL A 67 -25.68 3.23 26.63
CA VAL A 67 -25.41 3.78 27.97
C VAL A 67 -24.75 5.15 27.80
N SER A 68 -25.22 6.10 28.59
CA SER A 68 -24.87 7.53 28.53
C SER A 68 -23.63 7.91 29.35
N GLU A 69 -23.13 9.10 29.04
CA GLU A 69 -22.13 9.92 29.72
C GLU A 69 -21.79 9.58 31.19
N SER A 70 -20.54 9.18 31.43
CA SER A 70 -19.70 9.70 32.53
C SER A 70 -18.24 9.35 32.25
N GLY A 71 -17.30 10.23 32.62
CA GLY A 71 -15.91 10.16 32.16
C GLY A 71 -15.05 9.13 32.89
N GLY A 72 -14.11 8.52 32.17
CA GLY A 72 -13.07 7.65 32.73
C GLY A 72 -12.36 6.83 31.64
N ILE A 73 -11.07 7.09 31.42
CA ILE A 73 -10.23 6.31 30.48
C ILE A 73 -9.74 5.04 31.20
N PRO A 74 -10.02 3.82 30.70
CA PRO A 74 -9.36 2.61 31.18
C PRO A 74 -8.13 2.32 30.32
N SER A 75 -6.94 2.64 30.84
CA SER A 75 -5.67 2.21 30.27
C SER A 75 -5.43 0.73 30.55
N LEU A 76 -5.43 -0.10 29.50
CA LEU A 76 -5.11 -1.53 29.60
C LEU A 76 -3.58 -1.74 29.69
N VAL A 77 -3.07 -1.75 30.93
CA VAL A 77 -1.70 -2.20 31.24
C VAL A 77 -1.71 -3.72 31.39
N ALA A 78 -1.01 -4.42 30.49
CA ALA A 78 -0.84 -5.87 30.56
C ALA A 78 0.41 -6.23 31.39
N THR A 79 0.22 -6.48 32.69
CA THR A 79 1.28 -6.97 33.58
C THR A 79 1.33 -8.49 33.56
N PHE A 80 2.46 -9.08 33.11
CA PHE A 80 2.71 -10.52 33.25
C PHE A 80 3.42 -10.83 34.57
N ILE A 81 2.86 -11.77 35.34
CA ILE A 81 3.41 -12.27 36.59
C ILE A 81 4.20 -13.57 36.31
N PRO A 82 5.49 -13.65 36.64
CA PRO A 82 6.22 -14.92 36.68
C PRO A 82 6.05 -15.57 38.06
N ALA A 83 5.59 -16.82 38.10
CA ALA A 83 5.60 -17.63 39.30
C ALA A 83 6.63 -18.75 39.18
N LEU A 84 7.68 -18.74 40.01
CA LEU A 84 8.43 -19.92 40.46
C LEU A 84 9.47 -19.54 41.53
N GLY A 85 9.39 -20.16 42.71
CA GLY A 85 10.53 -20.37 43.62
C GLY A 85 10.86 -19.26 44.64
N ASN A 86 10.48 -19.47 45.90
CA ASN A 86 10.96 -18.69 47.05
C ASN A 86 12.46 -18.94 47.31
N PHE A 87 13.20 -17.93 47.77
CA PHE A 87 13.83 -17.93 49.11
C PHE A 87 14.27 -16.50 49.50
N GLU A 88 14.68 -16.31 50.75
CA GLU A 88 14.54 -15.05 51.51
C GLU A 88 15.64 -13.99 51.28
N SER A 89 15.26 -12.74 51.58
CA SER A 89 16.11 -11.53 51.73
C SER A 89 16.82 -11.54 53.13
N PRO A 90 17.65 -10.56 53.56
CA PRO A 90 18.12 -9.31 52.94
C PRO A 90 19.70 -9.20 53.02
N ALA A 91 20.42 -8.08 52.84
CA ALA A 91 20.10 -6.65 52.81
C ALA A 91 21.16 -5.76 52.12
N SER A 92 20.76 -4.51 51.89
CA SER A 92 21.53 -3.25 52.03
C SER A 92 22.60 -2.81 51.01
N SER A 93 22.25 -1.69 50.37
CA SER A 93 22.98 -0.40 50.29
C SER A 93 24.24 -0.18 49.41
N ASN A 94 24.17 0.97 48.72
CA ASN A 94 25.25 1.89 48.33
C ASN A 94 26.20 1.54 47.16
N SER A 95 26.05 2.32 46.10
CA SER A 95 27.10 2.79 45.17
C SER A 95 28.25 3.55 45.86
N PRO A 96 29.35 3.99 45.19
CA PRO A 96 29.90 3.65 43.85
C PRO A 96 31.44 3.39 43.86
N LYS A 97 32.06 3.21 42.67
CA LYS A 97 33.40 3.75 42.19
C LYS A 97 34.40 2.73 41.60
N SER A 98 35.23 3.25 40.67
CA SER A 98 36.59 2.82 40.23
C SER A 98 36.80 1.39 39.71
N LYS A 99 37.15 1.18 38.43
CA LYS A 99 38.49 1.33 37.78
C LYS A 99 39.54 0.29 38.20
N THR A 100 40.06 -0.45 37.20
CA THR A 100 41.33 -1.23 37.15
C THR A 100 41.42 -2.43 38.12
N THR A 101 42.11 -3.55 37.87
CA THR A 101 43.23 -3.90 36.95
C THR A 101 43.14 -5.32 36.36
N ASP A 102 43.95 -5.57 35.32
CA ASP A 102 44.30 -6.86 34.69
C ASP A 102 44.95 -7.90 35.65
N SER A 103 44.68 -9.21 35.47
CA SER A 103 45.71 -10.27 35.56
C SER A 103 45.27 -11.71 35.16
N LYS A 104 45.82 -12.21 34.05
CA LYS A 104 46.47 -13.54 33.82
C LYS A 104 45.89 -14.86 34.37
N ARG A 105 45.63 -15.84 33.47
CA ARG A 105 46.29 -17.18 33.31
C ARG A 105 45.56 -17.97 32.20
N HIS A 106 46.18 -18.30 31.05
CA HIS A 106 46.97 -19.53 30.80
C HIS A 106 46.21 -20.82 31.17
N LEU A 107 45.59 -21.52 30.21
CA LEU A 107 46.15 -22.41 29.17
C LEU A 107 46.15 -23.88 29.61
N LEU A 108 45.29 -24.69 28.97
CA LEU A 108 45.57 -26.10 28.68
C LEU A 108 44.75 -26.53 27.46
N ARG A 109 45.35 -27.38 26.62
CA ARG A 109 44.89 -27.84 25.29
C ARG A 109 44.77 -29.37 25.33
N ILE A 110 44.38 -29.98 24.19
CA ILE A 110 44.24 -31.44 23.95
C ILE A 110 42.90 -31.98 24.48
N GLY A 111 42.12 -32.83 23.78
CA GLY A 111 42.22 -33.31 22.40
C GLY A 111 41.45 -34.63 22.17
N SER A 112 41.02 -34.88 20.92
CA SER A 112 40.70 -36.20 20.34
C SER A 112 39.44 -36.99 20.78
N CYS A 113 38.40 -36.92 19.93
CA CYS A 113 37.65 -38.03 19.27
C CYS A 113 37.63 -39.47 19.87
N VAL A 114 36.44 -40.12 19.96
CA VAL A 114 36.10 -41.46 19.35
C VAL A 114 34.77 -42.11 19.87
N ARG A 115 33.88 -42.46 18.91
CA ARG A 115 32.86 -43.57 18.80
C ARG A 115 31.72 -43.89 19.80
N GLU A 116 30.52 -44.01 19.20
CA GLU A 116 29.58 -45.18 19.12
C GLU A 116 29.31 -46.13 20.30
N LYS A 117 28.02 -46.44 20.55
CA LYS A 117 27.36 -47.79 20.65
C LYS A 117 25.84 -47.64 20.93
N TRP A 118 24.90 -48.55 20.64
CA TRP A 118 24.69 -49.62 19.62
C TRP A 118 23.21 -50.11 19.74
N GLY A 119 22.43 -50.42 18.67
CA GLY A 119 20.98 -50.70 18.84
C GLY A 119 20.13 -51.28 17.68
N LYS A 120 20.56 -52.42 17.09
CA LYS A 120 19.84 -53.44 16.24
C LYS A 120 18.43 -53.10 15.63
N VAL A 121 18.25 -53.03 14.31
CA VAL A 121 18.13 -54.12 13.26
C VAL A 121 16.73 -54.75 13.11
N TRP A 122 16.15 -54.63 11.90
CA TRP A 122 15.56 -55.73 11.10
C TRP A 122 15.61 -55.36 9.60
N GLU A 123 16.06 -56.29 8.75
CA GLU A 123 15.90 -56.26 7.29
C GLU A 123 14.91 -57.33 6.85
N VAL A 124 14.11 -57.06 5.80
CA VAL A 124 13.49 -58.09 4.96
C VAL A 124 13.54 -57.62 3.50
N GLY A 125 14.08 -58.46 2.62
CA GLY A 125 14.28 -58.15 1.20
C GLY A 125 13.10 -58.54 0.28
N PRO A 126 13.31 -58.82 -1.02
CA PRO A 126 13.02 -57.81 -2.04
C PRO A 126 12.01 -58.25 -3.12
N ARG A 127 11.33 -57.30 -3.78
CA ARG A 127 10.98 -57.36 -5.24
C ARG A 127 10.28 -56.10 -5.81
N ARG A 128 10.89 -55.60 -6.89
CA ARG A 128 10.33 -55.13 -8.18
C ARG A 128 9.36 -53.93 -8.29
N ASP A 129 9.86 -52.96 -9.06
CA ASP A 129 9.26 -52.30 -10.22
C ASP A 129 8.10 -51.29 -10.00
N GLY A 130 8.45 -49.99 -10.03
CA GLY A 130 7.51 -48.87 -10.15
C GLY A 130 8.25 -47.52 -10.22
N LEU A 131 8.17 -46.83 -11.36
CA LEU A 131 8.82 -45.52 -11.58
C LEU A 131 8.33 -44.44 -10.60
N ILE A 132 9.26 -43.84 -9.85
CA ILE A 132 9.03 -42.56 -9.16
C ILE A 132 10.20 -41.61 -9.50
N LYS A 133 9.88 -40.45 -10.08
CA LYS A 133 10.86 -39.38 -10.37
C LYS A 133 11.27 -38.69 -9.05
N PRO A 134 12.51 -38.20 -8.91
CA PRO A 134 12.94 -37.52 -7.69
C PRO A 134 12.08 -36.27 -7.42
N ALA A 135 11.59 -36.14 -6.19
CA ALA A 135 10.90 -34.94 -5.74
C ALA A 135 11.89 -33.77 -5.70
N LEU A 136 11.44 -32.58 -6.11
CA LEU A 136 12.21 -31.35 -5.90
C LEU A 136 12.42 -31.13 -4.39
N ASN A 137 13.66 -30.85 -4.00
CA ASN A 137 13.95 -30.25 -2.70
C ASN A 137 13.34 -28.85 -2.66
N ILE A 138 12.23 -28.68 -1.94
CA ILE A 138 11.70 -27.38 -1.57
C ILE A 138 12.45 -26.93 -0.31
N PRO A 139 13.17 -25.79 -0.32
CA PRO A 139 13.77 -25.26 0.90
C PRO A 139 12.65 -24.89 1.88
N SER A 140 12.77 -25.33 3.13
CA SER A 140 11.89 -24.90 4.21
C SER A 140 12.07 -23.41 4.46
N ILE A 141 11.15 -22.59 3.94
CA ILE A 141 11.08 -21.17 4.30
C ILE A 141 10.74 -21.09 5.78
N HIS A 142 11.66 -20.53 6.57
CA HIS A 142 11.36 -20.18 7.95
C HIS A 142 10.22 -19.16 7.96
N THR A 143 9.07 -19.54 8.54
CA THR A 143 8.02 -18.61 8.92
C THR A 143 8.54 -17.76 10.07
N THR A 144 9.19 -16.64 9.76
CA THR A 144 9.50 -15.61 10.76
C THR A 144 8.18 -15.06 11.28
N GLU A 145 7.88 -15.30 12.56
CA GLU A 145 6.76 -14.67 13.24
C GLU A 145 6.92 -13.15 13.14
N MET A 146 5.96 -12.47 12.49
CA MET A 146 5.91 -11.02 12.52
C MET A 146 5.61 -10.58 13.95
N SER A 147 6.51 -9.82 14.55
CA SER A 147 6.31 -9.24 15.88
C SER A 147 5.01 -8.43 15.94
N SER A 148 4.39 -8.35 17.10
CA SER A 148 3.20 -7.51 17.33
C SER A 148 3.42 -6.05 16.93
N SER A 149 4.65 -5.52 17.10
CA SER A 149 5.05 -4.19 16.61
C SER A 149 4.96 -4.02 15.09
N SER A 150 5.22 -5.08 14.33
CA SER A 150 5.11 -5.08 12.86
C SER A 150 3.65 -5.02 12.40
N VAL A 151 2.73 -5.62 13.17
CA VAL A 151 1.29 -5.55 12.90
C VAL A 151 0.76 -4.14 13.20
N THR A 152 1.13 -3.54 14.33
CA THR A 152 0.70 -2.16 14.68
C THR A 152 1.15 -1.11 13.66
N SER A 153 2.33 -1.29 13.04
CA SER A 153 2.86 -0.39 12.00
C SER A 153 2.00 -0.31 10.72
N LEU A 154 1.17 -1.33 10.45
CA LEU A 154 0.29 -1.36 9.27
C LEU A 154 -0.99 -0.53 9.44
N TYR A 155 -1.36 -0.13 10.67
CA TYR A 155 -2.67 0.45 10.98
C TYR A 155 -2.65 1.83 11.66
N THR A 156 -1.60 2.63 11.46
CA THR A 156 -1.61 4.05 11.87
C THR A 156 -2.43 4.92 10.89
N ASN A 157 -3.74 4.66 10.82
CA ASN A 157 -4.70 5.47 10.06
C ASN A 157 -4.99 6.78 10.81
N LYS A 158 -4.00 7.67 10.84
CA LYS A 158 -4.14 9.03 11.39
C LYS A 158 -5.33 9.75 10.74
N PRO A 159 -5.99 10.69 11.44
CA PRO A 159 -7.02 11.51 10.84
C PRO A 159 -6.47 12.31 9.65
N VAL A 160 -7.34 12.74 8.75
CA VAL A 160 -6.94 13.69 7.70
C VAL A 160 -6.48 14.99 8.37
N ILE A 161 -5.32 15.50 7.95
CA ILE A 161 -4.89 16.84 8.37
C ILE A 161 -5.87 17.89 7.84
N LYS A 162 -6.01 18.99 8.55
CA LYS A 162 -6.85 20.11 8.15
C LYS A 162 -5.99 21.33 7.91
N ALA A 163 -6.32 22.07 6.86
CA ALA A 163 -5.77 23.37 6.53
C ALA A 163 -6.82 24.10 5.70
N ASP A 164 -6.84 25.43 5.76
CA ASP A 164 -7.55 26.23 4.77
C ASP A 164 -6.59 26.55 3.61
N LEU A 165 -7.09 26.54 2.38
CA LEU A 165 -6.31 26.78 1.15
C LEU A 165 -6.76 28.05 0.40
N PRO A 166 -7.06 29.19 1.06
CA PRO A 166 -7.63 30.36 0.40
C PRO A 166 -6.68 30.90 -0.68
N GLY A 167 -7.23 31.28 -1.83
CA GLY A 167 -6.43 31.74 -2.98
C GLY A 167 -5.81 30.63 -3.82
N LYS A 168 -5.88 29.35 -3.38
CA LYS A 168 -5.19 28.24 -4.04
C LYS A 168 -6.03 27.55 -5.10
N THR A 169 -5.41 27.19 -6.22
CA THR A 169 -5.99 26.25 -7.17
C THR A 169 -5.31 24.89 -7.03
N VAL A 170 -6.12 23.86 -6.85
CA VAL A 170 -5.66 22.48 -6.62
C VAL A 170 -6.18 21.55 -7.70
N MET A 171 -5.33 20.67 -8.20
CA MET A 171 -5.65 19.74 -9.29
C MET A 171 -5.39 18.29 -8.86
N VAL A 172 -6.37 17.42 -9.07
CA VAL A 172 -6.23 15.97 -8.82
C VAL A 172 -6.48 15.19 -10.10
N MET A 173 -5.44 14.52 -10.60
CA MET A 173 -5.53 13.70 -11.80
C MET A 173 -6.11 12.32 -11.52
N GLY A 174 -7.09 11.90 -12.32
CA GLY A 174 -7.76 10.61 -12.13
C GLY A 174 -8.57 10.58 -10.84
N ALA A 175 -9.35 11.63 -10.58
CA ALA A 175 -10.18 11.77 -9.37
C ALA A 175 -11.61 11.21 -9.53
N ASN A 176 -11.86 10.44 -10.60
CA ASN A 176 -13.22 10.01 -10.93
C ASN A 176 -13.78 8.91 -10.00
N THR A 177 -12.92 8.10 -9.36
CA THR A 177 -13.30 7.11 -8.33
C THR A 177 -12.16 6.91 -7.31
N GLY A 178 -12.46 6.19 -6.22
CA GLY A 178 -11.48 5.69 -5.27
C GLY A 178 -10.66 6.78 -4.59
N ILE A 179 -9.36 6.52 -4.41
CA ILE A 179 -8.43 7.38 -3.68
C ILE A 179 -8.43 8.82 -4.22
N GLY A 180 -8.41 9.00 -5.55
CA GLY A 180 -8.41 10.32 -6.16
C GLY A 180 -9.69 11.13 -5.92
N TYR A 181 -10.84 10.45 -5.89
CA TYR A 181 -12.13 11.09 -5.54
C TYR A 181 -12.11 11.61 -4.10
N GLU A 182 -11.67 10.77 -3.15
CA GLU A 182 -11.60 11.16 -1.73
C GLU A 182 -10.52 12.23 -1.49
N THR A 183 -9.41 12.22 -2.23
CA THR A 183 -8.44 13.34 -2.23
C THR A 183 -9.07 14.65 -2.70
N ALA A 184 -9.80 14.64 -3.82
CA ALA A 184 -10.49 15.83 -4.32
C ALA A 184 -11.58 16.31 -3.34
N LYS A 185 -12.28 15.38 -2.69
CA LYS A 185 -13.29 15.66 -1.65
C LYS A 185 -12.69 16.33 -0.43
N HIS A 186 -11.59 15.79 0.13
CA HIS A 186 -10.88 16.44 1.23
C HIS A 186 -10.40 17.83 0.83
N LEU A 187 -9.75 17.99 -0.33
CA LEU A 187 -9.29 19.30 -0.80
C LEU A 187 -10.44 20.31 -0.97
N ALA A 188 -11.61 19.89 -1.49
CA ALA A 188 -12.78 20.76 -1.58
C ALA A 188 -13.31 21.23 -0.21
N THR A 189 -13.21 20.41 0.84
CA THR A 189 -13.57 20.86 2.20
C THR A 189 -12.62 21.92 2.78
N MET A 190 -11.39 22.02 2.26
CA MET A 190 -10.35 22.96 2.70
C MET A 190 -10.48 24.37 2.10
N GLN A 191 -11.62 24.69 1.48
CA GLN A 191 -11.94 26.00 0.89
C GLN A 191 -10.83 26.58 -0.03
N PRO A 192 -10.30 25.81 -1.01
CA PRO A 192 -9.46 26.36 -2.06
C PRO A 192 -10.23 27.39 -2.89
N SER A 193 -9.53 28.23 -3.64
CA SER A 193 -10.20 29.08 -4.64
C SER A 193 -10.84 28.24 -5.75
N LYS A 194 -10.21 27.14 -6.17
CA LYS A 194 -10.72 26.27 -7.24
C LYS A 194 -10.20 24.83 -7.07
N VAL A 195 -11.06 23.84 -7.29
CA VAL A 195 -10.68 22.43 -7.41
C VAL A 195 -10.83 22.00 -8.87
N ILE A 196 -9.78 21.42 -9.44
CA ILE A 196 -9.80 20.87 -10.80
C ILE A 196 -9.63 19.35 -10.69
N ILE A 197 -10.56 18.60 -11.25
CA ILE A 197 -10.47 17.14 -11.36
C ILE A 197 -10.23 16.75 -12.81
N THR A 198 -9.48 15.67 -13.04
CA THR A 198 -9.41 15.06 -14.38
C THR A 198 -10.06 13.68 -14.41
N ALA A 199 -10.71 13.40 -15.54
CA ALA A 199 -11.29 12.10 -15.89
C ALA A 199 -11.07 11.80 -17.39
N ARG A 200 -11.26 10.54 -17.78
CA ARG A 200 -11.00 10.08 -19.17
C ARG A 200 -12.03 10.54 -20.21
N ASN A 201 -13.21 11.00 -19.78
CA ASN A 201 -14.26 11.52 -20.67
C ASN A 201 -15.13 12.55 -19.95
N GLU A 202 -15.89 13.31 -20.73
CA GLU A 202 -16.74 14.42 -20.25
C GLU A 202 -17.82 13.94 -19.26
N GLU A 203 -18.47 12.81 -19.56
CA GLU A 203 -19.49 12.20 -18.70
C GLU A 203 -18.97 11.93 -17.28
N LYS A 204 -17.80 11.30 -17.16
CA LYS A 204 -17.19 11.03 -15.84
C LYS A 204 -16.72 12.31 -15.16
N ALA A 205 -16.17 13.26 -15.92
CA ALA A 205 -15.77 14.55 -15.36
C ALA A 205 -16.99 15.29 -14.75
N ALA A 206 -18.09 15.40 -15.51
CA ALA A 206 -19.32 16.05 -15.07
C ALA A 206 -19.98 15.32 -13.88
N ALA A 207 -20.06 14.00 -13.91
CA ALA A 207 -20.60 13.20 -12.81
C ALA A 207 -19.76 13.35 -11.53
N THR A 208 -18.42 13.35 -11.64
CA THR A 208 -17.52 13.56 -10.50
C THR A 208 -17.66 14.97 -9.93
N VAL A 209 -17.75 16.01 -10.77
CA VAL A 209 -18.00 17.40 -10.32
C VAL A 209 -19.31 17.47 -9.52
N SER A 210 -20.42 16.96 -10.09
CA SER A 210 -21.73 17.00 -9.43
C SER A 210 -21.75 16.25 -8.09
N ASN A 211 -21.06 15.11 -8.01
CA ASN A 211 -20.97 14.34 -6.77
C ASN A 211 -20.11 15.06 -5.72
N LEU A 212 -18.96 15.63 -6.10
CA LEU A 212 -18.12 16.38 -5.17
C LEU A 212 -18.81 17.65 -4.64
N GLN A 213 -19.51 18.39 -5.49
CA GLN A 213 -20.30 19.57 -5.10
C GLN A 213 -21.39 19.19 -4.09
N LYS A 214 -22.07 18.06 -4.29
CA LYS A 214 -23.08 17.52 -3.38
C LYS A 214 -22.48 17.04 -2.05
N ASP A 215 -21.35 16.34 -2.12
CA ASP A 215 -20.68 15.72 -0.97
C ASP A 215 -19.99 16.73 -0.04
N THR A 216 -19.61 17.90 -0.56
CA THR A 216 -18.78 18.89 0.16
C THR A 216 -19.44 20.25 0.32
N GLY A 217 -20.48 20.55 -0.47
CA GLY A 217 -21.08 21.89 -0.57
C GLY A 217 -20.22 22.91 -1.35
N PHE A 218 -18.97 22.60 -1.66
CA PHE A 218 -18.06 23.50 -2.36
C PHE A 218 -18.36 23.53 -3.86
N GLN A 219 -18.65 24.72 -4.41
CA GLN A 219 -19.21 24.85 -5.76
C GLN A 219 -18.17 25.02 -6.87
N ASN A 220 -16.99 25.60 -6.60
CA ASN A 220 -16.00 25.94 -7.63
C ASN A 220 -15.11 24.74 -8.01
N ILE A 221 -15.76 23.68 -8.49
CA ILE A 221 -15.13 22.44 -8.94
C ILE A 221 -15.27 22.34 -10.46
N GLU A 222 -14.16 22.19 -11.16
CA GLU A 222 -14.11 22.07 -12.62
C GLU A 222 -13.63 20.67 -13.02
N GLY A 223 -14.33 20.04 -13.97
CA GLY A 223 -13.95 18.76 -14.55
C GLY A 223 -13.29 18.94 -15.91
N ARG A 224 -12.05 18.46 -16.06
CA ARG A 224 -11.30 18.48 -17.33
C ARG A 224 -11.09 17.05 -17.85
N VAL A 225 -11.05 16.90 -19.18
CA VAL A 225 -10.84 15.59 -19.83
C VAL A 225 -9.36 15.39 -20.12
N VAL A 226 -8.82 14.23 -19.71
CA VAL A 226 -7.47 13.77 -20.05
C VAL A 226 -7.49 12.25 -20.24
N GLU A 227 -7.12 11.79 -21.44
CA GLU A 227 -6.95 10.37 -21.74
C GLU A 227 -5.45 10.03 -21.82
N LEU A 228 -4.92 9.46 -20.73
CA LEU A 228 -3.49 9.20 -20.55
C LEU A 228 -2.93 8.09 -21.46
N THR A 229 -3.77 7.34 -22.18
CA THR A 229 -3.34 6.47 -23.29
C THR A 229 -2.99 7.22 -24.58
N LYS A 230 -3.12 8.57 -24.58
CA LYS A 230 -2.91 9.42 -25.75
C LYS A 230 -2.11 10.67 -25.39
N PHE A 231 -0.87 10.75 -25.84
CA PHE A 231 -0.04 11.95 -25.65
C PHE A 231 -0.69 13.21 -26.25
N ALA A 232 -1.37 13.10 -27.39
CA ALA A 232 -2.13 14.21 -27.97
C ALA A 232 -3.18 14.78 -26.99
N SER A 233 -3.92 13.92 -26.26
CA SER A 233 -4.89 14.37 -25.25
C SER A 233 -4.23 15.05 -24.05
N VAL A 234 -3.02 14.60 -23.67
CA VAL A 234 -2.21 15.27 -22.65
C VAL A 234 -1.78 16.68 -23.10
N LEU A 235 -1.31 16.82 -24.35
CA LEU A 235 -0.91 18.12 -24.89
C LEU A 235 -2.10 19.07 -25.02
N GLU A 236 -3.22 18.63 -25.60
CA GLU A 236 -4.46 19.42 -25.69
C GLU A 236 -4.95 19.91 -24.33
N PHE A 237 -4.89 19.05 -23.30
CA PHE A 237 -5.24 19.41 -21.92
C PHE A 237 -4.31 20.48 -21.35
N VAL A 238 -2.99 20.32 -21.49
CA VAL A 238 -2.00 21.26 -20.97
C VAL A 238 -2.07 22.60 -21.71
N ASP A 239 -2.17 22.58 -23.05
CA ASP A 239 -2.30 23.78 -23.87
C ASP A 239 -3.58 24.54 -23.53
N LYS A 240 -4.69 23.83 -23.31
CA LYS A 240 -5.93 24.44 -22.82
C LYS A 240 -5.75 25.04 -21.43
N PHE A 241 -5.18 24.31 -20.46
CA PHE A 241 -4.94 24.81 -19.11
C PHE A 241 -4.06 26.07 -19.12
N ASN A 242 -2.99 26.05 -19.91
CA ASN A 242 -2.12 27.20 -20.12
C ASN A 242 -2.82 28.35 -20.83
N LYS A 243 -3.74 28.10 -21.76
CA LYS A 243 -4.51 29.16 -22.43
C LYS A 243 -5.57 29.79 -21.52
N ASP A 244 -6.19 29.01 -20.64
CA ASP A 244 -7.22 29.49 -19.71
C ASP A 244 -6.60 30.43 -18.65
N GLY A 245 -5.31 30.26 -18.32
CA GLY A 245 -4.58 31.15 -17.39
C GLY A 245 -4.90 30.92 -15.91
N ASP A 246 -5.47 29.76 -15.58
CA ASP A 246 -5.69 29.31 -14.21
C ASP A 246 -4.35 29.21 -13.44
N ASP A 247 -4.37 29.57 -12.16
CA ASP A 247 -3.27 29.24 -11.24
C ASP A 247 -3.17 27.73 -11.00
N LEU A 248 -2.00 27.25 -10.56
CA LEU A 248 -1.82 25.88 -10.11
C LEU A 248 -0.85 25.85 -8.92
N ASP A 249 -1.39 25.69 -7.71
CA ASP A 249 -0.58 25.62 -6.49
C ASP A 249 -0.30 24.19 -6.05
N ILE A 250 -1.23 23.26 -6.28
CA ILE A 250 -1.10 21.85 -5.89
C ILE A 250 -1.52 20.97 -7.07
N LEU A 251 -0.62 20.12 -7.55
CA LEU A 251 -0.88 19.09 -8.55
C LEU A 251 -0.67 17.70 -7.94
N ILE A 252 -1.72 16.88 -7.90
CA ILE A 252 -1.68 15.50 -7.42
C ILE A 252 -1.88 14.55 -8.61
N VAL A 253 -0.78 13.91 -9.02
CA VAL A 253 -0.72 12.94 -10.11
C VAL A 253 -1.03 11.55 -9.58
N ASN A 254 -2.33 11.29 -9.37
CA ASN A 254 -2.86 10.05 -8.81
C ASN A 254 -3.21 8.98 -9.85
N ALA A 255 -3.53 9.39 -11.08
CA ALA A 255 -4.00 8.50 -12.13
C ALA A 255 -3.06 7.30 -12.39
N GLY A 256 -3.63 6.11 -12.45
CA GLY A 256 -2.88 4.89 -12.76
C GLY A 256 -3.77 3.66 -12.97
N VAL A 257 -3.18 2.65 -13.59
CA VAL A 257 -3.81 1.36 -13.92
C VAL A 257 -2.88 0.19 -13.60
N ILE A 258 -3.45 -1.01 -13.62
CA ILE A 258 -2.72 -2.27 -13.73
C ILE A 258 -3.38 -3.08 -14.86
N ALA A 259 -2.60 -3.42 -15.89
CA ALA A 259 -3.04 -4.27 -17.00
C ALA A 259 -2.76 -5.75 -16.71
N ALA A 260 -3.64 -6.63 -17.15
CA ALA A 260 -3.46 -8.09 -17.06
C ALA A 260 -2.69 -8.68 -18.26
N GLN A 261 -2.46 -7.89 -19.31
CA GLN A 261 -1.87 -8.31 -20.59
C GLN A 261 -1.01 -7.19 -21.16
N PHE A 262 -0.01 -7.53 -21.97
CA PHE A 262 0.74 -6.56 -22.76
C PHE A 262 -0.17 -5.99 -23.86
N ILE A 263 -0.53 -4.72 -23.73
CA ILE A 263 -1.30 -3.96 -24.72
C ILE A 263 -0.51 -2.69 -25.02
N GLN A 264 -0.28 -2.38 -26.29
CA GLN A 264 0.27 -1.08 -26.70
C GLN A 264 -0.87 -0.10 -27.01
N THR A 265 -0.67 1.15 -26.61
CA THR A 265 -1.54 2.27 -26.98
C THR A 265 -1.39 2.63 -28.46
N GLN A 266 -2.22 3.56 -28.92
CA GLN A 266 -2.05 4.20 -30.23
C GLN A 266 -0.70 4.93 -30.41
N ASP A 267 -0.02 5.29 -29.32
CA ASP A 267 1.28 5.98 -29.36
C ASP A 267 2.46 5.00 -29.33
N GLY A 268 2.18 3.68 -29.38
CA GLY A 268 3.20 2.63 -29.48
C GLY A 268 3.86 2.22 -28.18
N TRP A 269 3.32 2.63 -27.02
CA TRP A 269 3.86 2.28 -25.69
C TRP A 269 2.94 1.31 -24.95
N GLU A 270 3.52 0.40 -24.15
CA GLU A 270 2.77 -0.48 -23.25
C GLU A 270 1.89 0.34 -22.29
N GLU A 271 0.61 0.00 -22.20
CA GLU A 271 -0.45 0.80 -21.55
C GLU A 271 -0.10 1.18 -20.11
N THR A 272 0.42 0.24 -19.31
CA THR A 272 0.78 0.49 -17.91
C THR A 272 1.94 1.45 -17.80
N VAL A 273 3.01 1.26 -18.58
CA VAL A 273 4.17 2.18 -18.65
C VAL A 273 3.75 3.57 -19.14
N GLN A 274 2.90 3.65 -20.17
CA GLN A 274 2.47 4.96 -20.66
C GLN A 274 1.61 5.70 -19.65
N ILE A 275 0.55 5.09 -19.13
CA ILE A 275 -0.37 5.77 -18.21
C ILE A 275 0.34 6.11 -16.89
N ASN A 276 0.99 5.13 -16.25
CA ASN A 276 1.49 5.31 -14.89
C ASN A 276 2.71 6.22 -14.81
N HIS A 277 3.57 6.16 -15.84
CA HIS A 277 4.85 6.87 -15.91
C HIS A 277 4.86 7.93 -17.02
N LEU A 278 4.93 7.57 -18.31
CA LEU A 278 5.23 8.53 -19.40
C LEU A 278 4.25 9.71 -19.48
N SER A 279 2.94 9.45 -19.57
CA SER A 279 1.92 10.49 -19.69
C SER A 279 1.78 11.31 -18.40
N ASN A 280 1.92 10.66 -17.24
CA ASN A 280 1.95 11.33 -15.93
C ASN A 280 3.17 12.26 -15.80
N SER A 281 4.36 11.81 -16.21
CA SER A 281 5.58 12.63 -16.29
C SER A 281 5.44 13.77 -17.30
N LEU A 282 4.80 13.55 -18.45
CA LEU A 282 4.56 14.59 -19.45
C LEU A 282 3.70 15.74 -18.88
N VAL A 283 2.58 15.41 -18.22
CA VAL A 283 1.74 16.41 -17.53
C VAL A 283 2.54 17.09 -16.42
N SER A 284 3.26 16.32 -15.61
CA SER A 284 4.05 16.81 -14.48
C SER A 284 5.06 17.87 -14.92
N LEU A 285 5.83 17.58 -15.99
CA LEU A 285 6.85 18.47 -16.52
C LEU A 285 6.22 19.70 -17.19
N LEU A 286 5.24 19.53 -18.09
CA LEU A 286 4.67 20.65 -18.84
C LEU A 286 3.85 21.62 -17.96
N LEU A 287 3.44 21.22 -16.75
CA LEU A 287 2.79 22.09 -15.76
C LEU A 287 3.75 22.69 -14.72
N LEU A 288 5.05 22.36 -14.74
CA LEU A 288 6.05 23.03 -13.88
C LEU A 288 6.06 24.56 -14.03
N PRO A 289 5.95 25.16 -15.25
CA PRO A 289 5.89 26.62 -15.38
C PRO A 289 4.72 27.24 -14.61
N ARG A 290 3.54 26.60 -14.62
CA ARG A 290 2.36 27.08 -13.87
C ARG A 290 2.53 26.94 -12.37
N LEU A 291 3.10 25.82 -11.91
CA LEU A 291 3.47 25.64 -10.51
C LEU A 291 4.45 26.73 -10.02
N ALA A 292 5.48 27.06 -10.81
CA ALA A 292 6.44 28.11 -10.49
C ALA A 292 5.84 29.53 -10.53
N GLU A 293 4.98 29.81 -11.52
CA GLU A 293 4.27 31.08 -11.64
C GLU A 293 3.33 31.33 -10.45
N SER A 294 2.52 30.34 -10.06
CA SER A 294 1.63 30.46 -8.90
C SER A 294 2.41 30.51 -7.58
N ALA A 295 3.51 29.76 -7.45
CA ALA A 295 4.43 29.88 -6.30
C ALA A 295 4.92 31.32 -6.13
N LYS A 296 5.40 31.93 -7.22
CA LYS A 296 5.85 33.33 -7.26
C LYS A 296 4.72 34.32 -6.99
N LYS A 297 3.59 34.19 -7.70
CA LYS A 297 2.42 35.08 -7.59
C LYS A 297 1.85 35.09 -6.17
N HIS A 298 1.76 33.93 -5.54
CA HIS A 298 1.21 33.77 -4.19
C HIS A 298 2.27 33.82 -3.08
N SER A 299 3.55 34.11 -3.42
CA SER A 299 4.68 34.14 -2.47
C SER A 299 4.73 32.92 -1.55
N SER A 300 4.59 31.73 -2.14
CA SER A 300 4.36 30.47 -1.43
C SER A 300 5.01 29.28 -2.13
N LEU A 301 4.92 28.10 -1.52
CA LEU A 301 5.47 26.86 -2.08
C LEU A 301 4.39 26.10 -2.85
N SER A 302 4.62 25.86 -4.15
CA SER A 302 3.77 24.99 -4.96
C SER A 302 4.15 23.52 -4.77
N ARG A 303 3.23 22.60 -5.09
CA ARG A 303 3.30 21.19 -4.72
C ARG A 303 3.04 20.28 -5.92
N LEU A 304 3.92 19.32 -6.14
CA LEU A 304 3.73 18.24 -7.12
C LEU A 304 3.87 16.89 -6.41
N VAL A 305 2.74 16.20 -6.26
CA VAL A 305 2.65 14.91 -5.58
C VAL A 305 2.45 13.81 -6.62
N ILE A 306 3.39 12.87 -6.72
CA ILE A 306 3.31 11.76 -7.67
C ILE A 306 3.00 10.45 -6.92
N VAL A 307 1.90 9.80 -7.27
CA VAL A 307 1.43 8.61 -6.54
C VAL A 307 2.19 7.36 -6.99
N SER A 308 3.08 6.90 -6.11
CA SER A 308 3.80 5.64 -6.20
C SER A 308 3.03 4.54 -5.44
N SER A 309 3.71 3.52 -4.90
CA SER A 309 3.16 2.47 -4.06
C SER A 309 4.29 1.76 -3.31
N GLY A 310 4.00 1.16 -2.15
CA GLY A 310 4.96 0.31 -1.43
C GLY A 310 5.47 -0.88 -2.25
N VAL A 311 4.74 -1.30 -3.30
CA VAL A 311 5.21 -2.35 -4.21
C VAL A 311 6.45 -1.98 -5.04
N HIS A 312 6.89 -0.71 -5.04
CA HIS A 312 8.16 -0.32 -5.67
C HIS A 312 9.36 -1.06 -5.06
N GLU A 313 9.25 -1.48 -3.79
CA GLU A 313 10.27 -2.22 -3.04
C GLU A 313 10.45 -3.67 -3.54
N TRP A 314 9.55 -4.17 -4.40
CA TRP A 314 9.57 -5.55 -4.92
C TRP A 314 10.35 -5.71 -6.23
N VAL A 315 10.93 -4.62 -6.74
CA VAL A 315 11.59 -4.54 -8.05
C VAL A 315 13.03 -4.06 -7.90
N ASP A 316 13.90 -4.73 -8.63
CA ASP A 316 15.29 -4.35 -8.89
C ASP A 316 15.45 -4.31 -10.41
N LEU A 317 15.69 -3.12 -10.96
CA LEU A 317 15.85 -2.90 -12.40
C LEU A 317 17.23 -3.33 -12.92
N ALA A 318 18.24 -3.45 -12.05
CA ALA A 318 19.54 -3.98 -12.41
C ALA A 318 19.46 -5.50 -12.62
N ALA A 319 18.78 -6.21 -11.70
CA ALA A 319 18.50 -7.63 -11.83
C ALA A 319 17.70 -8.00 -13.10
N GLN A 320 16.83 -7.10 -13.58
CA GLN A 320 16.04 -7.29 -14.81
C GLN A 320 16.85 -7.16 -16.12
N LYS A 321 18.15 -6.82 -16.08
CA LYS A 321 19.04 -6.74 -17.26
C LYS A 321 18.49 -5.88 -18.41
N THR A 322 17.94 -4.73 -18.07
CA THR A 322 17.20 -3.80 -18.96
C THR A 322 17.98 -3.19 -20.13
N GLY A 323 19.21 -3.63 -20.41
CA GLY A 323 20.05 -3.07 -21.47
C GLY A 323 20.37 -1.58 -21.25
N PRO A 324 20.59 -0.78 -22.31
CA PRO A 324 20.86 0.65 -22.19
C PRO A 324 19.61 1.52 -21.96
N ASN A 325 18.41 1.02 -22.30
CA ASN A 325 17.16 1.79 -22.32
C ASN A 325 16.08 1.02 -21.54
N VAL A 326 15.70 1.51 -20.36
CA VAL A 326 14.77 0.83 -19.43
C VAL A 326 13.34 0.85 -19.96
N LEU A 327 12.88 2.01 -20.43
CA LEU A 327 11.51 2.22 -20.90
C LEU A 327 11.30 1.51 -22.24
N GLU A 328 12.28 1.55 -23.14
CA GLU A 328 12.24 0.75 -24.38
C GLU A 328 12.23 -0.76 -24.10
N TYR A 329 13.06 -1.26 -23.18
CA TYR A 329 13.02 -2.66 -22.75
C TYR A 329 11.64 -3.04 -22.22
N LEU A 330 11.06 -2.19 -21.36
CA LEU A 330 9.71 -2.38 -20.83
C LEU A 330 8.63 -2.32 -21.92
N ASN A 331 8.85 -1.63 -23.03
CA ASN A 331 7.93 -1.58 -24.18
C ASN A 331 8.00 -2.83 -25.09
N THR A 332 8.46 -3.98 -24.59
CA THR A 332 8.51 -5.25 -25.34
C THR A 332 7.59 -6.31 -24.72
N PRO A 333 6.92 -7.17 -25.52
CA PRO A 333 6.13 -8.27 -24.98
C PRO A 333 6.94 -9.24 -24.11
N ALA A 334 8.24 -9.41 -24.42
CA ALA A 334 9.14 -10.31 -23.72
C ALA A 334 9.51 -9.85 -22.29
N SER A 335 9.36 -8.56 -21.98
CA SER A 335 9.57 -8.01 -20.63
C SER A 335 8.27 -7.86 -19.82
N PHE A 336 7.14 -8.32 -20.35
CA PHE A 336 5.86 -8.25 -19.64
C PHE A 336 5.73 -9.41 -18.65
N GLU A 337 5.91 -9.09 -17.37
CA GLU A 337 5.83 -10.00 -16.23
C GLU A 337 4.93 -9.44 -15.13
N ASP A 338 4.54 -10.26 -14.14
CA ASP A 338 3.69 -9.88 -13.00
C ASP A 338 4.18 -8.63 -12.24
N LYS A 339 5.49 -8.35 -12.30
CA LYS A 339 6.11 -7.15 -11.70
C LYS A 339 5.90 -5.87 -12.51
N ARG A 340 5.13 -5.87 -13.60
CA ARG A 340 4.90 -4.69 -14.45
C ARG A 340 4.41 -3.47 -13.66
N TYR A 341 3.32 -3.62 -12.92
CA TYR A 341 2.80 -2.52 -12.10
C TYR A 341 3.78 -2.07 -11.00
N PRO A 342 4.34 -2.98 -10.17
CA PRO A 342 5.47 -2.66 -9.27
C PRO A 342 6.60 -1.85 -9.93
N THR A 343 6.99 -2.24 -11.15
CA THR A 343 8.05 -1.56 -11.91
C THR A 343 7.65 -0.13 -12.26
N THR A 344 6.43 0.10 -12.74
CA THR A 344 5.96 1.47 -13.01
C THR A 344 5.90 2.35 -11.75
N LYS A 345 5.65 1.77 -10.57
CA LYS A 345 5.66 2.53 -9.31
C LYS A 345 7.09 2.84 -8.82
N LEU A 346 8.07 1.99 -9.16
CA LEU A 346 9.49 2.30 -9.02
C LEU A 346 9.95 3.37 -10.01
N LEU A 347 9.50 3.36 -11.27
CA LEU A 347 9.78 4.43 -12.24
C LEU A 347 9.31 5.79 -11.71
N ASN A 348 8.08 5.87 -11.18
CA ASN A 348 7.56 7.10 -10.56
C ASN A 348 8.43 7.56 -9.38
N MET A 349 8.94 6.63 -8.56
CA MET A 349 9.85 6.95 -7.44
C MET A 349 11.18 7.55 -7.93
N LEU A 350 11.81 6.90 -8.90
CA LEU A 350 13.08 7.36 -9.49
C LEU A 350 12.91 8.71 -10.20
N PHE A 351 11.86 8.85 -11.02
CA PHE A 351 11.54 10.08 -11.74
C PHE A 351 11.33 11.26 -10.81
N THR A 352 10.56 11.10 -9.72
CA THR A 352 10.34 12.17 -8.74
C THR A 352 11.63 12.59 -8.04
N ARG A 353 12.50 11.63 -7.71
CA ARG A 353 13.80 11.92 -7.09
C ARG A 353 14.75 12.65 -8.05
N ALA A 354 14.79 12.24 -9.32
CA ALA A 354 15.54 12.94 -10.36
C ALA A 354 15.00 14.36 -10.57
N LEU A 355 13.69 14.51 -10.77
CA LEU A 355 13.03 15.81 -10.93
C LEU A 355 13.33 16.74 -9.75
N ALA A 356 13.30 16.23 -8.52
CA ALA A 356 13.66 17.00 -7.33
C ALA A 356 15.15 17.40 -7.29
N ALA A 357 16.06 16.54 -7.77
CA ALA A 357 17.49 16.83 -7.83
C ALA A 357 17.87 17.84 -8.93
N HIS A 358 17.11 17.85 -10.03
CA HIS A 358 17.33 18.73 -11.19
C HIS A 358 16.55 20.05 -11.12
N LEU A 359 15.44 20.12 -10.37
CA LEU A 359 14.64 21.34 -10.25
C LEU A 359 15.44 22.51 -9.69
N GLU A 360 15.32 23.65 -10.37
CA GLU A 360 15.90 24.92 -9.98
C GLU A 360 15.50 25.30 -8.53
N PRO A 361 16.46 25.56 -7.62
CA PRO A 361 16.16 25.93 -6.23
C PRO A 361 15.28 27.18 -6.11
N THR A 362 15.27 28.03 -7.14
CA THR A 362 14.47 29.26 -7.23
C THR A 362 13.01 29.03 -7.63
N SER A 363 12.66 27.83 -8.12
CA SER A 363 11.32 27.48 -8.59
C SER A 363 10.24 27.54 -7.51
N ASN A 364 10.60 27.36 -6.24
CA ASN A 364 9.68 27.20 -5.10
C ASN A 364 8.65 26.06 -5.28
N ILE A 365 8.97 25.06 -6.11
CA ILE A 365 8.17 23.84 -6.28
C ILE A 365 8.73 22.76 -5.36
N ILE A 366 7.85 22.08 -4.62
CA ILE A 366 8.20 20.90 -3.83
C ILE A 366 7.58 19.68 -4.48
N VAL A 367 8.45 18.76 -4.90
CA VAL A 367 8.06 17.49 -5.53
C VAL A 367 8.28 16.35 -4.56
N ASN A 368 7.29 15.46 -4.41
CA ASN A 368 7.44 14.24 -3.60
C ASN A 368 6.65 13.06 -4.16
N THR A 369 6.97 11.86 -3.69
CA THR A 369 6.16 10.67 -3.93
C THR A 369 5.35 10.30 -2.70
N VAL A 370 4.25 9.60 -2.92
CA VAL A 370 3.41 9.05 -1.85
C VAL A 370 2.93 7.65 -2.19
N THR A 371 2.84 6.79 -1.18
CA THR A 371 2.04 5.56 -1.24
C THR A 371 0.77 5.74 -0.41
N PRO A 372 -0.43 5.38 -0.94
CA PRO A 372 -1.64 5.32 -0.14
C PRO A 372 -1.66 4.12 0.83
N GLY A 373 -0.76 3.15 0.62
CA GLY A 373 -0.81 1.82 1.23
C GLY A 373 -1.75 0.87 0.47
N LEU A 374 -1.99 -0.33 1.03
CA LEU A 374 -2.97 -1.26 0.47
C LEU A 374 -4.38 -0.71 0.70
N CYS A 375 -5.12 -0.42 -0.39
CA CYS A 375 -6.43 0.23 -0.31
C CYS A 375 -7.50 -0.54 -1.12
N ARG A 376 -8.71 -0.63 -0.56
CA ARG A 376 -9.92 -1.05 -1.27
C ARG A 376 -10.27 0.02 -2.30
N SER A 377 -10.01 -0.28 -3.57
CA SER A 377 -10.12 0.66 -4.69
C SER A 377 -10.32 -0.08 -6.01
N ASP A 378 -10.84 0.62 -7.02
CA ASP A 378 -11.09 0.09 -8.36
C ASP A 378 -9.81 -0.21 -9.17
N LEU A 379 -8.60 -0.12 -8.59
CA LEU A 379 -7.34 -0.30 -9.30
C LEU A 379 -7.28 -1.66 -10.00
N ALA A 380 -7.59 -2.74 -9.27
CA ALA A 380 -7.52 -4.12 -9.74
C ALA A 380 -8.75 -4.58 -10.55
N ARG A 381 -9.71 -3.69 -10.87
CA ARG A 381 -10.99 -4.04 -11.53
C ARG A 381 -10.88 -4.80 -12.86
N ASN A 382 -9.74 -4.69 -13.54
CA ASN A 382 -9.46 -5.31 -14.84
C ASN A 382 -8.67 -6.64 -14.71
N LEU A 383 -8.35 -7.06 -13.49
CA LEU A 383 -7.60 -8.30 -13.23
C LEU A 383 -8.54 -9.48 -13.00
N PRO A 384 -8.10 -10.72 -13.30
CA PRO A 384 -8.79 -11.91 -12.81
C PRO A 384 -8.80 -11.93 -11.26
N PRO A 385 -9.78 -12.61 -10.63
CA PRO A 385 -9.80 -12.84 -9.19
C PRO A 385 -8.46 -13.38 -8.68
N ASN A 386 -8.00 -12.82 -7.56
CA ASN A 386 -6.71 -13.14 -6.98
C ASN A 386 -6.89 -13.44 -5.48
N PRO A 387 -6.95 -14.73 -5.10
CA PRO A 387 -7.22 -15.13 -3.72
C PRO A 387 -6.24 -14.56 -2.69
N ARG A 388 -5.00 -14.23 -3.08
CA ARG A 388 -4.03 -13.59 -2.17
C ARG A 388 -4.37 -12.12 -1.91
N LEU A 389 -4.79 -11.39 -2.94
CA LEU A 389 -5.25 -10.01 -2.80
C LEU A 389 -6.57 -9.96 -2.03
N GLU A 390 -7.52 -10.83 -2.36
CA GLU A 390 -8.82 -10.96 -1.69
C GLU A 390 -8.67 -11.26 -0.19
N ALA A 391 -7.77 -12.16 0.19
CA ALA A 391 -7.45 -12.45 1.60
C ALA A 391 -6.82 -11.25 2.33
N GLN A 392 -6.23 -10.29 1.62
CA GLN A 392 -5.66 -9.06 2.20
C GLN A 392 -6.65 -7.88 2.21
N LEU A 393 -7.74 -7.91 1.43
CA LEU A 393 -8.75 -6.84 1.42
C LEU A 393 -9.38 -6.53 2.80
N PRO A 394 -9.62 -7.49 3.72
CA PRO A 394 -10.06 -7.20 5.08
C PRO A 394 -9.09 -6.31 5.87
N LEU A 395 -7.80 -6.34 5.53
CA LEU A 395 -6.73 -5.56 6.15
C LEU A 395 -6.41 -4.26 5.37
N ALA A 396 -6.98 -4.09 4.19
CA ALA A 396 -6.77 -2.91 3.35
C ALA A 396 -7.54 -1.68 3.87
N ARG A 397 -6.92 -0.51 3.73
CA ARG A 397 -7.52 0.81 3.97
C ARG A 397 -8.76 1.05 3.11
N SER A 398 -9.67 1.89 3.58
CA SER A 398 -10.65 2.52 2.69
C SER A 398 -9.95 3.43 1.66
N SER A 399 -10.63 3.78 0.56
CA SER A 399 -10.11 4.79 -0.36
C SER A 399 -9.94 6.17 0.31
N GLU A 400 -10.78 6.50 1.29
CA GLU A 400 -10.67 7.73 2.09
C GLU A 400 -9.41 7.70 2.96
N GLU A 401 -9.17 6.63 3.71
CA GLU A 401 -7.97 6.46 4.54
C GLU A 401 -6.66 6.47 3.73
N GLY A 402 -6.69 5.89 2.52
CA GLY A 402 -5.60 5.97 1.56
C GLY A 402 -5.37 7.39 1.03
N SER A 403 -6.45 8.15 0.78
CA SER A 403 -6.39 9.52 0.29
C SER A 403 -5.75 10.49 1.30
N ARG A 404 -5.87 10.22 2.61
CA ARG A 404 -5.20 11.00 3.67
C ARG A 404 -3.68 11.05 3.50
N GLN A 405 -3.08 10.00 2.92
CA GLN A 405 -1.65 9.96 2.61
C GLN A 405 -1.29 11.02 1.55
N LEU A 406 -2.09 11.10 0.48
CA LEU A 406 -1.92 12.07 -0.61
C LEU A 406 -2.14 13.51 -0.11
N ILE A 407 -3.14 13.72 0.76
CA ILE A 407 -3.36 15.01 1.41
C ILE A 407 -2.15 15.43 2.26
N TRP A 408 -1.59 14.51 3.05
CA TRP A 408 -0.39 14.80 3.84
C TRP A 408 0.84 15.08 2.96
N ALA A 409 1.01 14.35 1.86
CA ALA A 409 2.07 14.63 0.90
C ALA A 409 1.90 15.99 0.20
N ALA A 410 0.66 16.42 -0.07
CA ALA A 410 0.36 17.69 -0.72
C ALA A 410 0.57 18.89 0.21
N ILE A 411 0.07 18.83 1.45
CA ILE A 411 0.03 19.99 2.35
C ILE A 411 1.24 19.98 3.30
N GLY A 412 1.66 18.81 3.76
CA GLY A 412 2.72 18.58 4.74
C GLY A 412 2.20 18.46 6.18
N PRO A 413 3.10 18.49 7.18
CA PRO A 413 2.70 18.50 8.59
C PRO A 413 1.83 19.73 8.92
N GLU A 414 0.88 19.54 9.82
CA GLU A 414 0.03 20.63 10.33
C GLU A 414 0.91 21.71 10.99
N ASN A 415 0.64 22.98 10.69
CA ASN A 415 1.43 24.15 11.13
C ASN A 415 2.92 24.15 10.72
N ALA A 416 3.34 23.37 9.73
CA ALA A 416 4.72 23.39 9.23
C ALA A 416 5.14 24.77 8.68
N THR A 417 6.31 25.24 9.10
CA THR A 417 6.95 26.42 8.49
C THR A 417 7.37 26.14 7.04
N ALA A 418 7.65 27.19 6.25
CA ALA A 418 8.15 27.03 4.88
C ALA A 418 9.42 26.16 4.79
N GLU A 419 10.33 26.27 5.76
CA GLU A 419 11.55 25.46 5.80
C GLU A 419 11.30 24.00 6.21
N GLU A 420 10.27 23.73 7.02
CA GLU A 420 9.83 22.36 7.29
C GLU A 420 9.08 21.75 6.10
N ALA A 421 8.24 22.54 5.42
CA ALA A 421 7.57 22.16 4.19
C ALA A 421 8.58 21.75 3.10
N LYS A 422 9.70 22.47 2.96
CA LYS A 422 10.81 22.15 2.03
C LYS A 422 11.46 20.79 2.31
N LYS A 423 11.42 20.27 3.54
CA LYS A 423 11.96 18.92 3.86
C LYS A 423 11.23 17.79 3.13
N LEU A 424 10.04 18.04 2.56
CA LEU A 424 9.32 17.07 1.72
C LEU A 424 9.91 16.93 0.31
N HIS A 425 10.76 17.87 -0.14
CA HIS A 425 11.32 17.85 -1.50
C HIS A 425 12.19 16.61 -1.74
N GLY A 426 11.90 15.89 -2.83
CA GLY A 426 12.54 14.62 -3.20
C GLY A 426 12.22 13.43 -2.28
N GLN A 427 11.29 13.57 -1.33
CA GLN A 427 10.99 12.54 -0.34
C GLN A 427 9.89 11.56 -0.78
N TYR A 428 9.85 10.43 -0.07
CA TYR A 428 8.79 9.44 -0.12
C TYR A 428 7.92 9.53 1.14
N VAL A 429 6.59 9.58 0.94
CA VAL A 429 5.59 9.67 2.00
C VAL A 429 4.87 8.34 2.19
N HIS A 430 4.85 7.85 3.42
CA HIS A 430 4.07 6.68 3.84
C HIS A 430 3.68 6.81 5.32
N ASN A 431 2.42 6.49 5.64
CA ASN A 431 1.84 6.60 6.98
C ASN A 431 1.90 8.03 7.54
N THR A 432 1.60 9.03 6.68
CA THR A 432 1.59 10.48 6.99
C THR A 432 2.91 10.96 7.61
N GLU A 433 4.02 10.42 7.11
CA GLU A 433 5.39 10.67 7.54
C GLU A 433 6.34 10.55 6.33
N ILE A 434 7.47 11.23 6.38
CA ILE A 434 8.60 10.96 5.46
C ILE A 434 9.19 9.60 5.83
N LYS A 435 9.36 8.73 4.83
CA LYS A 435 10.06 7.45 4.95
C LYS A 435 11.18 7.37 3.90
N GLN A 436 12.19 6.55 4.18
CA GLN A 436 13.12 6.15 3.14
C GLN A 436 12.41 5.21 2.15
N PRO A 437 12.63 5.34 0.83
CA PRO A 437 12.24 4.31 -0.14
C PRO A 437 13.19 3.11 0.01
N SER A 438 13.08 2.10 -0.86
CA SER A 438 13.94 0.90 -0.77
C SER A 438 15.43 1.23 -0.71
N GLU A 439 16.22 0.42 0.01
CA GLU A 439 17.68 0.58 0.12
C GLU A 439 18.35 0.63 -1.27
N TRP A 440 17.86 -0.18 -2.21
CA TRP A 440 18.30 -0.17 -3.60
C TRP A 440 18.05 1.19 -4.27
N THR A 441 16.88 1.82 -4.06
CA THR A 441 16.53 3.14 -4.65
C THR A 441 17.48 4.26 -4.23
N ILE A 442 18.09 4.17 -3.04
CA ILE A 442 19.05 5.17 -2.53
C ILE A 442 20.52 4.77 -2.69
N SER A 443 20.78 3.53 -3.12
CA SER A 443 22.13 3.03 -3.44
C SER A 443 22.75 3.77 -4.62
N ASP A 444 24.06 3.65 -4.80
CA ASP A 444 24.75 4.29 -5.94
C ASP A 444 24.33 3.69 -7.29
N GLU A 445 24.01 2.39 -7.35
CA GLU A 445 23.39 1.77 -8.53
C GLU A 445 21.98 2.31 -8.78
N GLY A 446 21.17 2.46 -7.73
CA GLY A 446 19.85 3.08 -7.80
C GLY A 446 19.90 4.51 -8.33
N LYS A 447 20.90 5.32 -7.94
CA LYS A 447 21.15 6.67 -8.50
C LYS A 447 21.54 6.62 -9.98
N VAL A 448 22.38 5.67 -10.40
CA VAL A 448 22.72 5.51 -11.83
C VAL A 448 21.47 5.15 -12.65
N VAL A 449 20.63 4.24 -12.15
CA VAL A 449 19.36 3.90 -12.81
C VAL A 449 18.35 5.05 -12.74
N GLN A 450 18.35 5.86 -11.68
CA GLN A 450 17.53 7.06 -11.54
C GLN A 450 17.82 8.04 -12.69
N GLU A 451 19.09 8.39 -12.91
CA GLU A 451 19.48 9.33 -13.97
C GLU A 451 19.27 8.74 -15.37
N LYS A 452 19.43 7.43 -15.53
CA LYS A 452 19.11 6.71 -16.77
C LYS A 452 17.61 6.82 -17.11
N VAL A 453 16.73 6.50 -16.16
CA VAL A 453 15.27 6.62 -16.32
C VAL A 453 14.85 8.06 -16.56
N TRP A 454 15.47 9.02 -15.87
CA TRP A 454 15.24 10.45 -16.08
C TRP A 454 15.58 10.87 -17.51
N ASN A 455 16.81 10.62 -17.97
CA ASN A 455 17.27 11.00 -19.30
C ASN A 455 16.43 10.36 -20.41
N GLU A 456 16.11 9.06 -20.29
CA GLU A 456 15.26 8.34 -21.24
C GLU A 456 13.84 8.92 -21.27
N THR A 457 13.27 9.24 -20.10
CA THR A 457 11.95 9.90 -19.99
C THR A 457 11.96 11.26 -20.67
N VAL A 458 12.95 12.10 -20.38
CA VAL A 458 13.08 13.44 -20.98
C VAL A 458 13.30 13.35 -22.49
N GLU A 459 14.10 12.39 -22.97
CA GLU A 459 14.35 12.20 -24.41
C GLU A 459 13.08 11.77 -25.16
N ILE A 460 12.36 10.76 -24.64
CA ILE A 460 11.08 10.30 -25.22
C ILE A 460 10.08 11.45 -25.25
N LEU A 461 9.88 12.12 -24.13
CA LEU A 461 8.86 13.18 -24.01
C LEU A 461 9.24 14.45 -24.78
N SER A 462 10.53 14.72 -25.00
CA SER A 462 11.00 15.84 -25.85
C SER A 462 10.83 15.58 -27.36
N LYS A 463 10.59 14.32 -27.76
CA LYS A 463 10.14 13.95 -29.12
C LYS A 463 8.63 14.13 -29.27
N VAL A 464 7.88 13.89 -28.19
CA VAL A 464 6.42 14.07 -28.12
C VAL A 464 6.04 15.57 -28.08
N SER A 465 6.72 16.36 -27.26
CA SER A 465 6.49 17.79 -27.13
C SER A 465 7.80 18.58 -27.23
N PRO A 466 8.06 19.27 -28.35
CA PRO A 466 9.28 20.08 -28.51
C PRO A 466 9.41 21.20 -27.46
N SER A 467 8.29 21.78 -26.99
CA SER A 467 8.29 22.85 -25.97
C SER A 467 8.74 22.36 -24.59
N LEU A 468 8.73 21.04 -24.34
CA LEU A 468 9.31 20.47 -23.12
C LEU A 468 10.79 20.83 -22.97
N LYS A 469 11.53 20.98 -24.07
CA LYS A 469 12.96 21.34 -24.04
C LYS A 469 13.20 22.71 -23.40
N ASP A 470 12.30 23.66 -23.64
CA ASP A 470 12.37 24.99 -23.02
C ASP A 470 12.04 24.93 -21.52
N VAL A 471 11.06 24.10 -21.12
CA VAL A 471 10.73 23.88 -19.71
C VAL A 471 11.91 23.24 -18.96
N ILE A 472 12.52 22.19 -19.51
CA ILE A 472 13.69 21.55 -18.94
C ILE A 472 14.84 22.57 -18.79
N LYS A 473 15.13 23.36 -19.83
CA LYS A 473 16.19 24.38 -19.82
C LYS A 473 15.96 25.57 -18.87
N THR A 474 14.72 25.81 -18.42
CA THR A 474 14.38 27.01 -17.62
C THR A 474 14.07 26.73 -16.17
N LEU A 475 13.72 25.48 -15.83
CA LEU A 475 13.34 25.09 -14.47
C LEU A 475 14.09 23.85 -13.97
N VAL A 476 14.87 23.16 -14.82
CA VAL A 476 15.36 21.78 -14.55
C VAL A 476 16.82 21.53 -15.00
N LEU A 477 17.50 22.53 -15.59
CA LEU A 477 18.91 22.49 -16.02
C LEU A 477 19.51 23.92 -15.98
#